data_AF-A0ABD5LX47-F1
#
_entry.id   AF-A0ABD5LX47-F1
#
_cell.length_a   1.000
_cell.length_b   1.000
_cell.length_c   1.000
_cell.angle_alpha   90.00
_cell.angle_beta   90.00
_cell.angle_gamma   90.00
#
_symmetry.space_group_name_H-M   'P 1'
#
loop_
_entity.id
_entity.type
_entity.pdbx_description
1 polymer ?
#
loop_
_entity_poly.entity_id
_entity_poly.type
_entity_poly.pdbx_seq_one_letter_code
_entity_poly.pdbx_strand_id
1 'polypeptide(L)'
;MNGTHVTVRCRDCSLATVHETLRNARVALNDHESSTDHRVDWTIEAVDSGVSQAGADAGVCGRPECANADSPLVDPSPPESDS
;
A
#
# COMPACT_ATOMS: atom_id res chain seq x y z
N MET A 1 10.13 -6.35 14.85
CA MET A 1 9.75 -6.10 13.45
C MET A 1 8.24 -6.06 13.43
N ASN A 2 7.65 -4.92 13.06
CA ASN A 2 6.20 -4.84 12.90
C ASN A 2 5.95 -5.29 11.46
N GLY A 3 5.39 -6.48 11.30
CA GLY A 3 5.00 -7.01 10.00
C GLY A 3 3.80 -6.25 9.43
N THR A 4 3.40 -6.64 8.23
CA THR A 4 2.14 -6.17 7.65
C THR A 4 0.95 -6.49 8.54
N HIS A 5 0.06 -5.52 8.77
CA HIS A 5 -1.15 -5.69 9.55
C HIS A 5 -2.30 -4.95 8.88
N VAL A 6 -3.37 -5.68 8.58
CA VAL A 6 -4.53 -5.17 7.84
C VAL A 6 -5.80 -5.67 8.48
N THR A 7 -6.67 -4.75 8.88
CA THR A 7 -8.04 -5.05 9.29
C THR A 7 -9.01 -4.93 8.13
N VAL A 8 -9.81 -5.96 7.90
CA VAL A 8 -10.94 -5.98 6.95
C VAL A 8 -12.24 -6.01 7.76
N ARG A 9 -13.17 -5.10 7.48
CA ARG A 9 -14.46 -4.96 8.17
C ARG A 9 -15.58 -4.78 7.16
N CYS A 10 -16.61 -5.59 7.28
CA CYS A 10 -17.85 -5.34 6.54
C CYS A 10 -18.64 -4.21 7.22
N ARG A 11 -19.26 -3.34 6.42
CA ARG A 11 -20.16 -2.31 6.96
C ARG A 11 -21.57 -2.81 7.22
N ASP A 12 -21.96 -3.87 6.53
CA ASP A 12 -23.35 -4.34 6.47
C ASP A 12 -23.57 -5.60 7.34
N CYS A 13 -22.49 -6.23 7.82
CA CYS A 13 -22.55 -7.37 8.73
C CYS A 13 -21.42 -7.37 9.76
N SER A 14 -21.40 -8.35 10.66
CA SER A 14 -20.44 -8.44 11.76
C SER A 14 -19.05 -8.95 11.37
N LEU A 15 -18.74 -9.09 10.08
CA LEU A 15 -17.41 -9.55 9.65
C LEU A 15 -16.34 -8.52 10.06
N ALA A 16 -15.37 -8.97 10.84
CA ALA A 16 -14.14 -8.24 11.13
C ALA A 16 -12.99 -9.24 11.24
N THR A 17 -12.00 -9.13 10.36
CA THR A 17 -10.83 -10.03 10.32
C THR A 17 -9.53 -9.23 10.24
N VAL A 18 -8.47 -9.81 10.80
CA VAL A 18 -7.12 -9.23 10.78
C VAL A 18 -6.22 -10.16 9.98
N HIS A 19 -5.36 -9.57 9.14
CA HIS A 19 -4.47 -10.31 8.25
C HIS A 19 -3.04 -9.78 8.31
N GLU A 20 -2.09 -10.70 8.33
CA GLU A 20 -0.65 -10.39 8.37
C GLU A 20 -0.03 -10.24 6.96
N THR A 21 -0.84 -10.29 5.90
CA THR A 21 -0.39 -10.05 4.52
C THR A 21 -1.45 -9.32 3.72
N LEU A 22 -1.02 -8.39 2.85
CA LEU A 22 -1.91 -7.67 1.93
C LEU A 22 -2.66 -8.62 0.99
N ARG A 23 -2.01 -9.72 0.57
CA ARG A 23 -2.62 -10.75 -0.29
C ARG A 23 -3.87 -11.35 0.38
N ASN A 24 -3.74 -11.81 1.61
CA ASN A 24 -4.84 -12.49 2.30
C ASN A 24 -5.97 -11.51 2.62
N ALA A 25 -5.64 -10.27 3.01
CA ALA A 25 -6.64 -9.22 3.19
C ALA A 25 -7.42 -8.94 1.90
N ARG A 26 -6.73 -8.88 0.76
CA ARG A 26 -7.38 -8.67 -0.55
C ARG A 26 -8.30 -9.81 -0.95
N VAL A 27 -7.90 -11.06 -0.69
CA VAL A 27 -8.75 -12.24 -0.94
C VAL A 27 -9.99 -12.18 -0.06
N ALA A 28 -9.84 -11.96 1.26
CA ALA A 28 -10.97 -11.89 2.19
C ALA A 28 -11.97 -10.79 1.82
N LEU A 29 -11.48 -9.61 1.42
CA LEU A 29 -12.31 -8.52 0.93
C LEU A 29 -13.10 -8.94 -0.32
N ASN A 30 -12.42 -9.45 -1.34
CA ASN A 30 -13.06 -9.82 -2.61
C ASN A 30 -14.06 -10.98 -2.46
N ASP A 31 -13.70 -11.98 -1.66
CA ASP A 31 -14.58 -13.12 -1.37
C ASP A 31 -15.85 -12.66 -0.64
N HIS A 32 -15.74 -11.73 0.31
CA HIS A 32 -16.91 -11.22 1.00
C HIS A 32 -17.79 -10.35 0.09
N GLU A 33 -17.20 -9.37 -0.62
CA GLU A 33 -17.95 -8.50 -1.53
C GLU A 33 -18.68 -9.33 -2.59
N SER A 34 -18.01 -10.28 -3.23
CA SER A 34 -18.61 -11.11 -4.30
C SER A 34 -19.66 -12.11 -3.81
N SER A 35 -19.56 -12.60 -2.57
CA SER A 35 -20.52 -13.57 -2.01
C SER A 35 -21.75 -12.93 -1.38
N THR A 36 -21.67 -11.66 -0.99
CA THR A 36 -22.71 -11.00 -0.19
C THR A 36 -23.26 -9.71 -0.80
N ASP A 37 -22.60 -9.15 -1.81
CA ASP A 37 -22.88 -7.79 -2.32
C ASP A 37 -22.79 -6.70 -1.23
N HIS A 38 -22.14 -7.02 -0.10
CA HIS A 38 -21.90 -6.06 0.97
C HIS A 38 -20.69 -5.19 0.68
N ARG A 39 -20.68 -4.01 1.30
CA ARG A 39 -19.55 -3.11 1.25
C ARG A 39 -18.55 -3.40 2.35
N VAL A 40 -17.30 -3.63 1.95
CA VAL A 40 -16.20 -3.92 2.86
C VAL A 40 -15.24 -2.74 2.90
N ASP A 41 -14.86 -2.35 4.11
CA ASP A 41 -13.76 -1.42 4.36
C ASP A 41 -12.52 -2.19 4.80
N TRP A 42 -11.37 -1.59 4.55
CA TRP A 42 -10.09 -2.10 5.03
C TRP A 42 -9.23 -0.96 5.56
N THR A 43 -8.46 -1.26 6.59
CA THR A 43 -7.44 -0.37 7.15
C THR A 43 -6.13 -1.11 7.10
N ILE A 44 -5.09 -0.46 6.58
CA ILE A 44 -3.72 -0.97 6.62
C ILE A 44 -3.02 -0.23 7.76
N GLU A 45 -2.89 -0.86 8.91
CA GLU A 45 -2.27 -0.28 10.10
C GLU A 45 -0.74 -0.30 10.00
N ALA A 46 -0.19 -1.33 9.37
CA ALA A 46 1.24 -1.46 9.14
C ALA A 46 1.52 -2.24 7.85
N VAL A 47 2.66 -1.96 7.24
CA VAL A 47 3.27 -2.81 6.22
C VAL A 47 4.71 -3.08 6.63
N ASP A 48 5.27 -4.17 6.12
CA ASP A 48 6.68 -4.48 6.35
C ASP A 48 7.59 -3.31 5.94
N SER A 49 8.69 -3.12 6.67
CA SER A 49 9.59 -1.98 6.47
C SER A 49 10.14 -1.91 5.05
N GLY A 50 10.39 -3.05 4.41
CA GLY A 50 10.82 -3.10 3.01
C GLY A 50 9.75 -2.62 2.03
N VAL A 51 8.46 -2.84 2.32
CA VAL A 51 7.34 -2.33 1.51
C VAL A 51 7.20 -0.83 1.69
N SER A 52 7.28 -0.34 2.93
CA SER A 52 7.30 1.11 3.21
C SER A 52 8.44 1.82 2.47
N GLN A 53 9.65 1.24 2.51
CA GLN A 53 10.81 1.80 1.82
C GLN A 53 10.63 1.79 0.30
N ALA A 54 10.20 0.66 -0.27
CA ALA A 54 9.95 0.57 -1.71
C ALA A 54 8.91 1.58 -2.19
N GLY A 55 7.87 1.84 -1.40
CA GLY A 55 6.87 2.87 -1.67
C GLY A 55 7.46 4.29 -1.62
N ALA A 56 8.27 4.60 -0.61
CA ALA A 56 8.97 5.88 -0.52
C ALA A 56 9.91 6.09 -1.70
N ASP A 57 10.65 5.06 -2.09
CA ASP A 57 11.61 5.09 -3.20
C ASP A 57 10.95 5.30 -4.55
N ALA A 58 9.76 4.73 -4.75
CA ALA A 58 8.97 4.89 -5.98
C ALA A 58 8.34 6.30 -6.12
N GLY A 59 8.02 6.95 -4.99
CA GLY A 59 7.33 8.24 -4.97
C GLY A 59 5.91 8.19 -5.53
N VAL A 60 5.36 9.37 -5.88
CA VAL A 60 4.01 9.50 -6.45
C VAL A 60 4.09 10.12 -7.83
N CYS A 61 3.50 9.43 -8.82
CA CYS A 61 3.49 9.90 -10.21
C CYS A 61 2.85 11.30 -10.32
N GLY A 62 3.57 12.24 -10.95
CA GLY A 62 3.15 13.63 -11.09
C GLY A 62 3.32 14.51 -9.85
N ARG A 63 3.94 13.99 -8.78
CA ARG A 63 4.16 14.73 -7.52
C ARG A 63 5.63 14.62 -7.09
N PRO A 64 6.53 15.44 -7.67
CA PRO A 64 7.96 15.37 -7.40
C PRO A 64 8.32 15.65 -5.93
N GLU A 65 7.49 16.41 -5.20
CA GLU A 65 7.67 16.63 -3.76
C GLU A 65 7.49 15.37 -2.91
N CYS A 66 6.95 14.30 -3.48
CA CYS A 66 6.80 12.99 -2.84
C CYS A 66 7.92 12.01 -3.20
N ALA A 67 8.91 12.41 -4.01
CA ALA A 67 10.06 11.57 -4.30
C ALA A 67 10.96 11.45 -3.06
N ASN A 68 11.43 10.24 -2.75
CA ASN A 68 12.50 10.07 -1.79
C ASN A 68 13.83 10.52 -2.43
N ALA A 69 14.41 11.61 -1.96
CA ALA A 69 15.67 12.15 -2.49
C ALA A 69 16.87 11.21 -2.30
N ASP A 70 16.80 10.31 -1.30
CA ASP A 70 17.82 9.30 -1.04
C ASP A 70 17.62 8.02 -1.87
N SER A 71 16.55 7.96 -2.67
CA SER A 71 16.24 6.81 -3.52
C SER A 71 17.20 6.71 -4.70
N PRO A 72 17.74 5.51 -5.01
CA PRO A 72 18.54 5.30 -6.21
C PRO A 72 17.73 5.46 -7.52
N LEU A 73 16.41 5.60 -7.43
CA LEU A 73 15.52 5.81 -8.58
C LEU A 73 15.40 7.29 -8.97
N VAL A 74 15.81 8.22 -8.09
CA VAL A 74 15.83 9.65 -8.39
C VAL A 74 17.14 9.98 -9.09
N ASP A 75 17.05 10.46 -10.34
CA ASP A 75 18.23 10.87 -11.11
C ASP A 75 18.88 12.12 -10.47
N PRO A 76 20.14 12.05 -10.01
CA PRO A 76 20.86 13.20 -9.47
C PRO A 76 21.30 14.12 -10.62
N SER A 77 20.34 14.92 -11.12
CA SER A 77 20.46 15.87 -12.23
C SER A 77 20.62 15.24 -13.63
N PRO A 78 19.83 15.66 -14.63
CA PRO A 78 20.14 15.33 -16.02
C PRO A 78 21.52 15.91 -16.37
N PRO A 79 22.32 15.24 -17.24
CA PRO A 79 23.59 15.78 -17.68
C PRO A 79 23.37 17.18 -18.28
N GLU A 80 24.22 18.14 -17.91
CA GLU A 80 24.19 19.47 -18.52
C GLU A 80 24.23 19.30 -20.04
N SER A 81 23.23 19.86 -20.73
CA SER A 81 23.21 19.80 -22.19
C SER A 81 24.37 20.65 -22.70
N ASP A 82 25.44 20.01 -23.13
CA ASP A 82 26.53 20.64 -23.87
C ASP A 82 25.91 21.41 -25.06
N SER A 83 26.09 22.74 -25.05
CA SER A 83 25.56 23.66 -26.06
C SER A 83 26.48 23.78 -27.27
#